data_AF-A0A9P0P4G1-F1
#
_entry.id   AF-A0A9P0P4G1-F1
#
_cell.length_a   1.000
_cell.length_b   1.000
_cell.length_c   1.000
_cell.angle_alpha   90.00
_cell.angle_beta   90.00
_cell.angle_gamma   90.00
#
_symmetry.space_group_name_H-M   'P 1'
#
loop_
_entity.id
_entity.type
_entity.pdbx_description
1 polymer ?
#
loop_
_entity_poly.entity_id
_entity_poly.type
_entity_poly.pdbx_seq_one_letter_code
_entity_poly.pdbx_strand_id
1 'polypeptide(L)'
;MVAKGDVFGPNQPLILHLLDIPPMMGVLEGVVMELADCALPLLHGVVPTDDPAVAFKDVSAAFLVGAMPRKQGMERKDLLSANVKIFKVQGEALDKHAKKDVKVFFGSWFVLCSVSSEA
;
A
#
# COMPACT_ATOMS: atom_id res chain seq x y z
N MET A 1 -11.19 -6.55 -7.48
CA MET A 1 -10.05 -6.75 -6.54
C MET A 1 -8.75 -6.65 -7.31
N VAL A 2 -7.75 -5.94 -6.77
CA VAL A 2 -6.43 -5.78 -7.41
C VAL A 2 -5.80 -7.14 -7.74
N ALA A 3 -5.74 -8.04 -6.76
CA ALA A 3 -5.15 -9.37 -6.85
C ALA A 3 -5.88 -10.34 -7.80
N LYS A 4 -7.12 -10.02 -8.21
CA LYS A 4 -7.92 -10.82 -9.16
C LYS A 4 -7.63 -10.43 -10.62
N GLY A 5 -6.93 -9.31 -10.86
CA GLY A 5 -6.66 -8.80 -12.21
C GLY A 5 -7.68 -7.78 -12.72
N ASP A 6 -8.64 -7.34 -11.89
CA ASP A 6 -9.64 -6.33 -12.31
C ASP A 6 -9.00 -4.95 -12.58
N VAL A 7 -7.80 -4.71 -12.03
CA VAL A 7 -7.09 -3.42 -12.14
C VAL A 7 -5.96 -3.46 -13.18
N PHE A 8 -5.18 -4.55 -13.20
CA PHE A 8 -3.99 -4.67 -14.06
C PHE A 8 -4.18 -5.63 -15.24
N GLY A 9 -5.35 -6.26 -15.34
CA GLY A 9 -5.66 -7.24 -16.37
C GLY A 9 -5.58 -8.69 -15.88
N PRO A 10 -6.24 -9.63 -16.57
CA PRO A 10 -6.38 -11.02 -16.14
C PRO A 10 -5.11 -11.87 -16.29
N ASN A 11 -4.07 -11.35 -16.94
CA ASN A 11 -2.83 -12.08 -17.25
C ASN A 11 -1.60 -11.44 -16.61
N GLN A 12 -1.78 -10.53 -15.65
CA GLN A 12 -0.68 -9.83 -15.01
C GLN A 12 -0.46 -10.43 -13.61
N PRO A 13 0.64 -11.17 -13.38
CA PRO A 13 1.07 -11.54 -12.04
C PRO A 13 1.42 -10.31 -11.20
N LEU A 14 1.19 -10.43 -9.91
CA LEU A 14 1.28 -9.35 -8.94
C LEU A 14 1.96 -9.87 -7.66
N ILE A 15 2.89 -9.07 -7.14
CA ILE A 15 3.31 -9.16 -5.74
C ILE A 15 2.73 -7.95 -5.03
N LEU A 16 2.00 -8.17 -3.95
CA LEU A 16 1.40 -7.09 -3.16
C LEU A 16 2.31 -6.77 -1.99
N HIS A 17 2.83 -5.55 -1.91
CA HIS A 17 3.41 -5.08 -0.65
C HIS A 17 2.33 -4.32 0.11
N LEU A 18 2.14 -4.71 1.36
CA LEU A 18 1.15 -4.12 2.24
C LEU A 18 1.88 -3.37 3.35
N LEU A 19 1.70 -2.05 3.39
CA LEU A 19 2.27 -1.20 4.44
C LEU A 19 1.18 -0.80 5.42
N ASP A 20 1.45 -1.01 6.70
CA ASP A 20 0.66 -0.43 7.79
C ASP A 20 1.57 0.10 8.90
N ILE A 21 1.00 0.65 9.97
CA ILE A 21 1.74 1.10 11.14
C ILE A 21 2.06 -0.09 12.07
N PRO A 22 3.13 -0.03 12.89
CA PRO A 22 3.53 -1.14 13.76
C PRO A 22 2.39 -1.74 14.62
N PRO A 23 1.46 -0.94 15.21
CA PRO A 23 0.34 -1.49 15.98
C PRO A 23 -0.68 -2.30 15.16
N MET A 24 -0.71 -2.13 13.84
CA MET A 24 -1.67 -2.80 12.94
C MET A 24 -1.09 -4.06 12.29
N MET A 25 0.19 -4.41 12.55
CA MET A 25 0.83 -5.56 11.92
C MET A 25 0.11 -6.88 12.17
N GLY A 26 -0.47 -7.08 13.36
CA GLY A 26 -1.30 -8.28 13.62
C GLY A 26 -2.59 -8.35 12.79
N VAL A 27 -3.18 -7.20 12.45
CA VAL A 27 -4.33 -7.15 11.53
C VAL A 27 -3.86 -7.42 10.10
N LEU A 28 -2.71 -6.87 9.73
CA LEU A 28 -2.10 -7.06 8.42
C LEU A 28 -1.79 -8.54 8.15
N GLU A 29 -1.30 -9.28 9.15
CA GLU A 29 -1.12 -10.73 9.08
C GLU A 29 -2.44 -11.46 8.79
N GLY A 30 -3.54 -11.05 9.42
CA GLY A 30 -4.87 -11.59 9.13
C GLY A 30 -5.27 -11.37 7.67
N VAL A 31 -5.00 -10.19 7.10
CA VAL A 31 -5.26 -9.90 5.68
C VAL A 31 -4.40 -10.79 4.77
N VAL A 32 -3.14 -11.04 5.13
CA VAL A 32 -2.27 -11.96 4.38
C VAL A 32 -2.83 -13.38 4.39
N MET A 33 -3.37 -13.85 5.52
CA MET A 33 -4.03 -15.15 5.62
C MET A 33 -5.27 -15.22 4.73
N GLU A 34 -6.13 -14.21 4.75
CA GLU A 34 -7.31 -14.16 3.87
C GLU A 34 -6.93 -14.15 2.38
N LEU A 35 -5.87 -13.43 2.02
CA LEU A 35 -5.36 -13.41 0.64
C LEU A 35 -4.81 -14.78 0.21
N ALA A 36 -4.14 -15.49 1.11
CA ALA A 36 -3.65 -16.84 0.86
C ALA A 36 -4.82 -17.84 0.67
N ASP A 37 -5.86 -17.75 1.52
CA ASP A 37 -7.05 -18.61 1.44
C ASP A 37 -7.86 -18.40 0.15
N CYS A 38 -7.79 -17.20 -0.44
CA CYS A 38 -8.44 -16.91 -1.71
C CYS A 38 -7.80 -17.61 -2.93
N ALA A 39 -6.62 -18.23 -2.76
CA ALA A 39 -5.91 -18.99 -3.81
C ALA A 39 -5.86 -18.29 -5.18
N LEU A 40 -5.56 -16.99 -5.18
CA LEU A 40 -5.62 -16.16 -6.38
C LEU A 40 -4.44 -16.48 -7.32
N PRO A 41 -4.67 -16.93 -8.56
CA PRO A 41 -3.60 -17.40 -9.44
C PRO A 41 -2.65 -16.28 -9.89
N LEU A 42 -3.08 -15.03 -9.86
CA LEU A 42 -2.26 -13.86 -10.20
C LEU A 42 -1.46 -13.33 -9.01
N LEU A 43 -1.75 -13.78 -7.79
CA LEU A 43 -1.06 -13.31 -6.59
C LEU A 43 0.14 -14.20 -6.30
N HIS A 44 1.33 -13.77 -6.73
CA HIS A 44 2.57 -14.54 -6.58
C HIS A 44 3.23 -14.35 -5.22
N GLY A 45 2.88 -13.29 -4.50
CA GLY A 45 3.41 -13.04 -3.17
C GLY A 45 2.74 -11.86 -2.48
N VAL A 46 2.84 -11.87 -1.15
CA VAL A 46 2.42 -10.76 -0.29
C VAL A 46 3.57 -10.41 0.65
N VAL A 47 3.92 -9.13 0.74
CA VAL A 47 4.98 -8.61 1.61
C VAL A 47 4.34 -7.66 2.63
N PRO A 48 3.94 -8.15 3.82
CA PRO A 48 3.48 -7.29 4.90
C PRO A 48 4.69 -6.60 5.56
N THR A 49 4.60 -5.30 5.81
CA THR A 49 5.67 -4.54 6.47
C THR A 49 5.14 -3.27 7.12
N ASP A 50 5.88 -2.74 8.09
CA ASP A 50 5.70 -1.40 8.66
C ASP A 50 6.79 -0.41 8.19
N ASP A 51 7.72 -0.86 7.35
CA ASP A 51 8.79 -0.04 6.78
C ASP A 51 8.43 0.43 5.36
N PRO A 52 8.25 1.75 5.14
CA PRO A 52 8.03 2.32 3.82
C PRO A 52 9.11 1.93 2.80
N ALA A 53 10.38 1.78 3.22
CA ALA A 53 11.46 1.43 2.30
C ALA A 53 11.27 0.02 1.70
N VAL A 54 10.76 -0.92 2.51
CA VAL A 54 10.42 -2.28 2.06
C VAL A 54 9.15 -2.27 1.22
N ALA A 55 8.14 -1.50 1.63
CA ALA A 55 6.86 -1.43 0.93
C ALA A 55 6.95 -0.81 -0.47
N PHE A 56 7.81 0.19 -0.64
CA PHE A 56 7.98 0.90 -1.92
C PHE A 56 9.13 0.36 -2.78
N LYS A 57 9.81 -0.71 -2.36
CA LYS A 57 10.92 -1.28 -3.10
C LYS A 57 10.48 -1.88 -4.44
N ASP A 58 11.03 -1.37 -5.53
CA ASP A 58 10.86 -1.87 -6.91
C ASP A 58 9.40 -1.91 -7.38
N VAL A 59 8.56 -1.01 -6.87
CA VAL A 59 7.12 -1.01 -7.16
C VAL A 59 6.81 -0.24 -8.44
N SER A 60 5.90 -0.78 -9.26
CA SER A 60 5.42 -0.20 -10.51
C SER A 60 4.12 0.60 -10.33
N ALA A 61 3.35 0.29 -9.28
CA ALA A 61 2.16 1.05 -8.90
C ALA A 61 2.07 1.14 -7.38
N ALA A 62 1.57 2.26 -6.86
CA ALA A 62 1.37 2.49 -5.43
C ALA A 62 0.00 3.13 -5.18
N PHE A 63 -0.82 2.47 -4.36
CA PHE A 63 -2.14 2.96 -3.95
C PHE A 63 -2.06 3.57 -2.55
N LEU A 64 -1.78 4.87 -2.45
CA LEU A 64 -1.67 5.57 -1.17
C LEU A 64 -3.07 5.88 -0.62
N VAL A 65 -3.53 5.06 0.32
CA VAL A 65 -4.88 5.16 0.85
C VAL A 65 -4.99 5.26 2.37
N GLY A 66 -3.85 5.44 3.05
CA GLY A 66 -3.79 5.70 4.48
C GLY A 66 -3.92 7.19 4.81
N ALA A 67 -4.83 7.54 5.72
CA ALA A 67 -4.92 8.87 6.30
C ALA A 67 -5.26 8.77 7.79
N MET A 68 -4.85 9.76 8.58
CA MET A 68 -5.26 9.85 9.98
C MET A 68 -6.79 10.02 10.04
N PRO A 69 -7.53 9.16 10.76
CA PRO A 69 -8.96 9.37 10.95
C PRO A 69 -9.19 10.63 11.76
N ARG A 70 -10.18 11.44 11.36
CA ARG A 70 -10.52 12.68 12.06
C ARG A 70 -10.98 12.36 13.48
N LYS A 71 -10.28 12.88 14.48
CA LYS A 71 -10.69 12.76 15.89
C LYS A 71 -11.61 13.90 16.28
N GLN A 72 -12.44 13.67 17.30
CA GLN A 72 -13.31 14.70 17.86
C GLN A 72 -12.47 15.89 18.34
N GLY A 73 -12.88 17.11 17.97
CA GLY A 73 -12.13 18.33 18.28
C GLY A 73 -11.01 18.70 17.30
N MET A 74 -10.69 17.88 16.30
CA MET A 74 -9.76 18.28 15.24
C MET A 74 -10.40 19.21 14.23
N GLU A 75 -9.73 20.34 13.97
CA GLU A 75 -10.03 21.19 12.84
C GLU A 75 -9.45 20.59 11.55
N ARG A 76 -9.92 21.09 10.40
CA ARG A 76 -9.43 20.64 9.09
C ARG A 76 -7.92 20.86 8.92
N LYS A 77 -7.38 21.94 9.52
CA LYS A 77 -5.94 22.28 9.45
C LYS A 77 -5.07 21.25 10.18
N ASP A 78 -5.54 20.70 11.29
CA ASP A 78 -4.80 19.72 12.10
C ASP A 78 -4.75 18.38 11.35
N LEU A 79 -5.88 17.99 10.75
CA LEU A 79 -5.98 16.80 9.91
C LEU A 79 -5.05 16.88 8.70
N LEU A 80 -5.03 18.02 8.00
CA LEU A 80 -4.11 18.25 6.89
C LEU A 80 -2.66 18.19 7.34
N SER A 81 -2.32 18.83 8.47
CA SER A 81 -0.96 18.86 8.98
C SER A 81 -0.44 17.48 9.39
N ALA A 82 -1.30 16.64 9.97
CA ALA A 82 -0.95 15.25 10.30
C ALA A 82 -0.72 14.42 9.03
N ASN A 83 -1.61 14.51 8.05
CA ASN A 83 -1.49 13.77 6.80
C ASN A 83 -0.29 14.21 5.96
N VAL A 84 0.07 15.50 5.96
CA VAL A 84 1.28 16.01 5.27
C VAL A 84 2.55 15.30 5.75
N LYS A 85 2.67 15.03 7.05
CA LYS A 85 3.85 14.31 7.58
C LYS A 85 3.91 12.87 7.06
N ILE A 86 2.78 12.19 6.99
CA ILE A 86 2.67 10.81 6.47
C ILE A 86 3.07 10.78 4.99
N PHE A 87 2.47 11.67 4.19
CA PHE A 87 2.74 11.73 2.75
C PHE A 87 4.16 12.17 2.43
N LYS A 88 4.80 12.99 3.28
CA LYS A 88 6.20 13.36 3.10
C LYS A 88 7.11 12.13 3.22
N VAL A 89 6.95 11.33 4.27
CA VAL A 89 7.76 10.11 4.47
C VAL A 89 7.51 9.11 3.34
N GLN A 90 6.25 8.91 2.95
CA GLN A 90 5.90 8.01 1.84
C GLN A 90 6.44 8.52 0.49
N GLY A 91 6.36 9.82 0.23
CA GLY A 91 6.90 10.44 -0.99
C GLY A 91 8.41 10.32 -1.09
N GLU A 92 9.13 10.53 0.02
CA GLU A 92 10.58 10.33 0.09
C GLU A 92 10.98 8.86 -0.13
N ALA A 93 10.20 7.92 0.41
CA ALA A 93 10.45 6.49 0.22
C ALA A 93 10.14 6.04 -1.22
N LEU A 94 9.06 6.55 -1.82
CA LEU A 94 8.73 6.34 -3.24
C LEU A 94 9.86 6.84 -4.15
N ASP A 95 10.34 8.07 -3.96
CA ASP A 95 11.42 8.64 -4.79
C ASP A 95 12.71 7.81 -4.76
N LYS A 96 13.03 7.25 -3.57
CA LYS A 96 14.25 6.48 -3.34
C LYS A 96 14.17 5.02 -3.77
N HIS A 97 13.02 4.37 -3.59
CA HIS A 97 12.92 2.91 -3.66
C HIS A 97 12.02 2.39 -4.77
N ALA A 98 11.08 3.20 -5.29
CA ALA A 98 10.18 2.77 -6.35
C ALA A 98 10.83 2.84 -7.73
N LYS A 99 10.20 2.18 -8.72
CA LYS A 99 10.62 2.32 -10.12
C LYS A 99 10.39 3.76 -10.61
N LYS A 100 11.22 4.22 -11.53
CA LYS A 100 11.16 5.61 -12.04
C LYS A 100 9.87 5.92 -12.80
N ASP A 101 9.18 4.91 -13.28
CA ASP A 101 7.88 4.98 -13.96
C ASP A 101 6.69 4.61 -13.05
N VAL A 102 6.90 4.59 -11.72
CA VAL A 102 5.86 4.24 -10.75
C VAL A 102 4.60 5.09 -10.94
N LYS A 103 3.44 4.43 -10.97
CA LYS A 103 2.13 5.08 -11.02
C LYS A 103 1.56 5.19 -9.62
N VAL A 104 1.36 6.42 -9.15
CA VAL A 104 0.85 6.69 -7.80
C VAL A 104 -0.62 7.09 -7.89
N PHE A 105 -1.48 6.39 -7.14
CA PHE A 105 -2.88 6.73 -6.95
C PHE A 105 -3.14 7.13 -5.51
N PHE A 106 -3.81 8.27 -5.29
CA PHE A 106 -4.22 8.74 -3.97
C PHE A 106 -5.71 8.48 -3.75
N GLY A 107 -6.04 7.68 -2.74
CA GLY A 107 -7.42 7.37 -2.37
C GLY A 107 -7.70 7.61 -0.89
N SER A 108 -8.98 7.65 -0.51
CA SER A 108 -9.40 7.98 0.86
C SER A 108 -9.60 6.76 1.77
N TRP A 109 -9.33 5.53 1.31
CA TRP A 109 -9.74 4.30 2.00
C TRP A 109 -8.65 3.21 2.02
N PHE A 110 -8.15 2.96 3.24
CA PHE A 110 -7.05 2.14 3.78
C PHE A 110 -6.47 0.95 2.97
N VAL A 111 -5.18 0.67 3.25
CA VAL A 111 -4.23 -0.31 2.65
C VAL A 111 -3.38 0.19 1.49
N LEU A 112 -2.12 0.54 1.78
CA LEU A 112 -1.13 0.71 0.72
C LEU A 112 -0.87 -0.62 0.04
N CYS A 113 -1.28 -0.72 -1.22
CA CYS A 113 -0.92 -1.81 -2.10
C CYS A 113 0.14 -1.29 -3.06
N SER A 114 1.28 -1.96 -3.10
CA SER A 114 2.25 -1.75 -4.16
C SER A 114 2.41 -3.01 -5.00
N VAL A 115 2.52 -2.84 -6.31
CA VAL A 115 2.59 -3.95 -7.27
C VAL A 115 3.96 -3.96 -7.92
N SER A 116 4.70 -5.05 -7.74
CA SER A 116 5.87 -5.37 -8.57
C SER A 116 5.46 -6.25 -9.74
N SER A 117 5.94 -5.90 -10.94
CA SER A 117 5.68 -6.61 -12.20
C SER A 117 6.76 -7.63 -12.56
N GLU A 118 7.75 -7.85 -11.70
CA GLU A 118 8.85 -8.79 -11.94
C GLU A 118 8.66 -10.02 -11.04
N ALA A 119 8.12 -11.08 -11.65
CA ALA A 119 8.21 -12.46 -11.21
C ALA A 119 8.62 -13.31 -12.41
#